data_AF-R4LV63-F1
#
_entry.id   AF-R4LV63-F1
#
_cell.length_a   1.000
_cell.length_b   1.000
_cell.length_c   1.000
_cell.angle_alpha   90.00
_cell.angle_beta   90.00
_cell.angle_gamma   90.00
#
_symmetry.space_group_name_H-M   'P 1'
#
loop_
_entity.id
_entity.type
_entity.pdbx_description
1 polymer ?
#
loop_
_entity_poly.entity_id
_entity_poly.type
_entity_poly.pdbx_seq_one_letter_code
_entity_poly.pdbx_strand_id
1 'polypeptide(L)'
;MGCDNTHVADSRTLAFEETFWLTTEGRGVDVVLNSLAGEFTDASLRLLPRGGRFIEMGKTEFGTPRSLPRTILGWPTGLST
;
A
#
# COMPACT_ATOMS: atom_id res chain seq x y z
N MET A 1 -7.56 15.04 -21.66
CA MET A 1 -7.43 13.64 -21.18
C MET A 1 -7.36 13.71 -19.67
N GLY A 2 -8.40 13.21 -19.00
CA GLY A 2 -8.49 13.16 -17.55
C GLY A 2 -9.51 12.09 -17.20
N CYS A 3 -9.31 11.37 -16.10
CA CYS A 3 -10.31 10.47 -15.56
C CYS A 3 -11.57 11.29 -15.28
N ASP A 4 -12.73 10.84 -15.76
CA ASP A 4 -14.01 11.40 -15.33
C ASP A 4 -14.20 11.14 -13.82
N ASN A 5 -15.07 11.92 -13.19
CA ASN A 5 -15.22 11.92 -11.73
C ASN A 5 -15.64 10.55 -11.16
N THR A 6 -16.13 9.60 -11.97
CA THR A 6 -16.49 8.26 -11.51
C THR A 6 -15.28 7.34 -11.31
N HIS A 7 -14.12 7.70 -11.87
CA HIS A 7 -12.86 6.96 -11.76
C HIS A 7 -11.88 7.60 -10.75
N VAL A 8 -12.33 8.57 -9.96
CA VAL A 8 -11.54 9.25 -8.93
C VAL A 8 -12.25 9.14 -7.58
N ALA A 9 -11.53 8.72 -6.55
CA ALA A 9 -12.05 8.58 -5.20
C ALA A 9 -11.06 9.11 -4.14
N ASP A 10 -11.54 9.34 -2.92
CA ASP A 10 -10.71 9.85 -1.81
C ASP A 10 -9.82 8.74 -1.23
N SER A 11 -8.51 8.90 -1.33
CA SER A 11 -7.51 7.97 -0.79
C SER A 11 -7.30 8.06 0.72
N ARG A 12 -7.92 9.02 1.40
CA ARG A 12 -7.84 9.19 2.87
C ARG A 12 -8.97 8.49 3.61
N THR A 13 -9.91 7.90 2.89
CA THR A 13 -11.05 7.18 3.45
C THR A 13 -11.20 5.85 2.72
N LEU A 14 -11.86 4.87 3.32
CA LEU A 14 -12.17 3.60 2.64
C LEU A 14 -13.28 3.71 1.59
N ALA A 15 -13.88 4.90 1.39
CA ALA A 15 -14.97 5.10 0.43
C ALA A 15 -14.57 4.83 -1.03
N PHE A 16 -13.27 4.79 -1.34
CA PHE A 16 -12.80 4.38 -2.66
C PHE A 16 -13.22 2.96 -3.01
N GLU A 17 -13.32 2.05 -2.04
CA GLU A 17 -13.72 0.66 -2.26
C GLU A 17 -15.13 0.60 -2.86
N GLU A 18 -16.10 1.25 -2.21
CA GLU A 18 -17.49 1.32 -2.71
C GLU A 18 -17.57 2.04 -4.06
N THR A 19 -16.84 3.14 -4.21
CA THR A 19 -16.82 3.91 -5.47
C THR A 19 -16.40 3.04 -6.64
N PHE A 20 -15.30 2.29 -6.51
CA PHE A 20 -14.83 1.44 -7.61
C PHE A 20 -15.71 0.21 -7.82
N TRP A 21 -16.37 -0.33 -6.78
CA TRP A 21 -17.37 -1.37 -6.99
C TRP A 21 -18.54 -0.88 -7.84
N LEU A 22 -19.05 0.33 -7.57
CA LEU A 22 -20.14 0.92 -8.36
C LEU A 22 -19.70 1.21 -9.79
N THR A 23 -18.55 1.88 -9.96
CA THR A 23 -18.02 2.26 -11.29
C THR A 23 -17.68 1.03 -12.15
N THR A 24 -17.26 -0.08 -11.54
CA THR A 24 -16.94 -1.31 -12.27
C THR A 24 -18.15 -2.24 -12.44
N GLU A 25 -19.33 -1.82 -11.99
CA GLU A 25 -20.57 -2.63 -12.00
C GLU A 25 -20.37 -3.97 -11.28
N GLY A 26 -19.68 -3.95 -10.14
CA GLY A 26 -19.40 -5.15 -9.36
C GLY A 26 -18.30 -6.06 -9.94
N ARG A 27 -17.64 -5.68 -11.04
CA ARG A 27 -16.57 -6.50 -11.64
C ARG A 27 -15.24 -6.41 -10.90
N GLY A 28 -15.01 -5.33 -10.16
CA GLY A 28 -13.71 -5.02 -9.58
C GLY A 28 -12.70 -4.57 -10.64
N VAL A 29 -11.42 -4.68 -10.33
CA VAL A 29 -10.32 -4.29 -11.22
C VAL A 29 -9.38 -5.46 -11.51
N ASP A 30 -8.62 -5.36 -12.59
CA ASP A 30 -7.64 -6.39 -12.97
C ASP A 30 -6.27 -6.14 -12.34
N VAL A 31 -5.94 -4.87 -12.08
CA VAL A 31 -4.65 -4.43 -11.53
C VAL A 31 -4.87 -3.33 -10.51
N VAL A 32 -4.20 -3.45 -9.37
CA VAL A 32 -4.08 -2.38 -8.38
C VAL A 32 -2.61 -1.98 -8.28
N LEU A 33 -2.35 -0.69 -8.45
CA LEU A 33 -1.07 -0.07 -8.12
C LEU A 33 -1.23 0.65 -6.78
N ASN A 34 -0.79 0.02 -5.70
CA ASN A 34 -1.00 0.51 -4.35
C ASN A 34 0.21 1.28 -3.82
N SER A 35 -0.06 2.36 -3.08
CA SER A 35 0.93 3.07 -2.25
C SER A 35 0.37 3.40 -0.86
N LEU A 36 -0.77 2.83 -0.49
CA LEU A 36 -1.45 3.00 0.80
C LEU A 36 -1.06 1.87 1.76
N ALA A 37 -1.34 2.02 3.06
CA ALA A 37 -0.95 1.07 4.08
C ALA A 37 -2.13 0.61 4.95
N GLY A 38 -1.97 -0.52 5.63
CA GLY A 38 -2.95 -1.01 6.62
C GLY A 38 -4.29 -1.37 5.98
N GLU A 39 -5.39 -0.90 6.58
CA GLU A 39 -6.75 -1.21 6.12
C GLU A 39 -7.03 -0.80 4.66
N PHE A 40 -6.30 0.19 4.15
CA PHE A 40 -6.39 0.62 2.76
C PHE A 40 -5.80 -0.41 1.79
N THR A 41 -4.75 -1.13 2.20
CA THR A 41 -4.19 -2.25 1.45
C THR A 41 -5.21 -3.38 1.36
N ASP A 42 -5.86 -3.73 2.49
CA ASP A 42 -6.88 -4.77 2.53
C ASP A 42 -8.09 -4.44 1.65
N ALA A 43 -8.58 -3.19 1.72
CA ALA A 43 -9.64 -2.70 0.86
C ALA A 43 -9.26 -2.74 -0.63
N SER A 44 -8.02 -2.39 -0.95
CA SER A 44 -7.51 -2.45 -2.33
C SER A 44 -7.41 -3.89 -2.85
N LEU A 45 -7.03 -4.86 -2.00
CA LEU A 45 -7.01 -6.28 -2.37
C LEU A 45 -8.40 -6.84 -2.64
N ARG A 46 -9.43 -6.38 -1.90
CA ARG A 46 -10.83 -6.80 -2.11
C ARG A 46 -11.35 -6.42 -3.51
N LEU A 47 -10.80 -5.36 -4.13
CA LEU A 47 -11.13 -4.97 -5.50
C LEU A 47 -10.57 -5.92 -6.57
N LEU A 48 -9.84 -6.98 -6.22
CA LEU A 48 -9.29 -7.99 -7.14
C LEU A 48 -10.03 -9.34 -7.03
N PRO A 49 -11.37 -9.42 -7.22
CA PRO A 49 -12.15 -10.63 -6.95
C PRO A 49 -11.77 -11.84 -7.81
N ARG A 50 -11.06 -11.61 -8.92
CA ARG A 50 -10.68 -12.62 -9.90
C ARG A 50 -9.20 -13.00 -9.84
N GLY A 51 -8.50 -12.64 -8.76
CA GLY A 51 -7.08 -12.90 -8.59
C GLY A 51 -6.19 -12.06 -9.52
N GLY A 52 -6.52 -10.78 -9.67
CA GLY A 52 -5.75 -9.85 -10.49
C GLY A 52 -4.36 -9.52 -9.89
N ARG A 53 -3.68 -8.52 -10.45
CA ARG A 53 -2.31 -8.17 -10.05
C ARG A 53 -2.31 -7.06 -9.02
N PHE A 54 -1.62 -7.27 -7.91
CA PHE A 54 -1.38 -6.26 -6.89
C PHE A 54 0.08 -5.82 -6.93
N ILE A 55 0.34 -4.54 -7.17
CA ILE A 55 1.68 -3.97 -7.27
C ILE A 55 1.84 -2.94 -6.17
N GLU A 56 2.67 -3.26 -5.18
CA GLU A 56 3.01 -2.37 -4.07
C GLU A 56 4.17 -1.45 -4.47
N MET A 57 3.92 -0.13 -4.46
CA MET A 57 4.90 0.91 -4.77
C MET A 57 5.43 1.61 -3.52
N GLY A 58 4.86 1.34 -2.34
CA GLY A 58 5.35 1.89 -1.09
C GLY A 58 6.75 1.36 -0.76
N LYS A 59 7.72 2.27 -0.59
CA LYS A 59 8.76 2.02 0.40
C LYS A 59 8.08 2.15 1.75
N THR A 60 7.41 1.08 2.20
CA THR A 60 6.97 1.01 3.59
C THR A 60 8.24 1.09 4.42
N GLU A 61 8.56 2.29 4.91
CA GLU A 61 9.45 2.44 6.05
C GLU A 61 8.97 1.42 7.07
N PHE A 62 9.83 0.43 7.32
CA PHE A 62 9.66 -0.54 8.38
C PHE A 62 9.16 0.22 9.60
N GLY A 63 8.04 -0.23 10.19
CA GLY A 63 7.44 0.42 11.34
C GLY A 63 8.51 0.80 12.36
N THR A 64 8.34 1.96 13.00
CA THR A 64 9.20 2.53 14.05
C THR A 64 10.17 1.50 14.60
N PRO A 65 11.50 1.64 14.43
CA PRO A 65 12.42 0.68 15.01
C PRO A 65 12.07 0.56 16.48
N ARG A 66 11.50 -0.58 16.86
CA ARG A 66 11.40 -0.99 18.26
C ARG A 66 12.85 -0.91 18.72
N SER A 67 13.13 0.07 19.58
CA SER A 67 14.48 0.35 20.08
C SER A 67 15.06 -0.98 20.54
N LEU A 68 15.89 -1.60 19.70
CA LEU A 68 16.64 -2.75 20.10
C LEU A 68 17.70 -2.17 21.03
N PRO A 69 17.81 -2.66 22.28
CA PRO A 69 18.83 -2.18 23.19
C PRO A 69 20.18 -2.21 22.47
N ARG A 70 20.91 -1.10 22.52
CA ARG A 70 22.17 -0.79 21.81
C ARG A 70 23.34 -1.78 22.07
N THR A 71 23.08 -2.96 22.61
CA THR A 71 24.09 -3.86 23.15
C THR A 71 24.65 -4.84 22.11
N ILE A 72 24.12 -4.93 20.88
CA ILE A 72 24.56 -5.99 19.93
C ILE A 72 25.18 -5.54 18.60
N LEU A 73 25.46 -4.26 18.38
CA LEU A 73 26.33 -3.88 17.26
C LEU A 73 27.81 -3.87 17.71
N GLY A 74 28.43 -5.05 17.66
CA GLY A 74 29.89 -5.18 17.57
C GLY A 74 30.37 -4.73 16.19
N TRP A 75 30.37 -3.42 15.94
CA TRP A 75 31.08 -2.87 14.78
C TRP A 75 32.56 -2.75 15.15
N PRO A 76 33.50 -3.38 14.42
CA PRO A 76 34.91 -3.18 14.67
C PRO A 76 35.25 -1.75 14.24
N THR A 77 35.49 -0.87 15.22
CA THR A 77 36.22 0.36 14.97
C THR A 77 37.62 -0.06 14.54
N GLY A 78 37.85 -0.05 13.23
CA GLY A 78 39.18 -0.22 12.67
C GLY A 78 40.13 0.77 13.30
N LEU A 79 41.05 0.25 14.12
CA LEU A 79 42.29 0.90 14.47
C LEU A 79 43.08 1.07 13.16
N SER A 80 43.30 2.31 12.76
CA SER A 80 44.47 2.67 11.98
C SER A 80 45.35 3.52 12.89
N THR A 81 46.33 2.89 13.51
CA THR A 81 47.75 3.28 13.56
C THR A 81 48.53 2.15 14.22
#